data_AF-A0AB36IVL2-F1
#
_entry.id   AF-A0AB36IVL2-F1
#
_cell.length_a   1.000
_cell.length_b   1.000
_cell.length_c   1.000
_cell.angle_alpha   90.00
_cell.angle_beta   90.00
_cell.angle_gamma   90.00
#
_symmetry.space_group_name_H-M   'P 1'
#
loop_
_entity.id
_entity.type
_entity.pdbx_description
1 polymer ?
#
loop_
_entity_poly.entity_id
_entity_poly.type
_entity_poly.pdbx_seq_one_letter_code
_entity_poly.pdbx_strand_id
1 'polypeptide(L)'
;MDFAGSSDERASRSAAAHRSGTALDRRTRPSPRGVGRSEPVDGKRDADFSAAAAAMADRRQADYFLRLLAQSRRLSEHRIDRYHQAIAVCESNRDAEGAANFRHMLRGEEQERQSLDGMIEGLRQRFG
;
A
#
# COMPACT_ATOMS: atom_id res chain seq x y z
N MET A 1 37.96 -8.95 -25.11
CA MET A 1 37.06 -8.58 -23.99
C MET A 1 36.48 -9.88 -23.47
N ASP A 2 36.91 -10.26 -22.27
CA ASP A 2 36.63 -11.55 -21.66
C ASP A 2 35.20 -11.68 -21.14
N PHE A 3 34.65 -12.89 -21.25
CA PHE A 3 33.42 -13.36 -20.62
C PHE A 3 33.75 -14.01 -19.27
N ALA A 4 33.16 -13.52 -18.18
CA ALA A 4 32.86 -14.21 -16.91
C ALA A 4 32.33 -13.14 -15.94
N GLY A 5 31.35 -13.36 -15.08
CA GLY A 5 30.59 -14.53 -14.69
C GLY A 5 29.68 -14.07 -13.53
N SER A 6 28.45 -14.55 -13.53
CA SER A 6 27.50 -14.42 -12.44
C SER A 6 28.03 -15.03 -11.14
N SER A 7 27.76 -14.43 -9.98
CA SER A 7 27.54 -15.22 -8.77
C SER A 7 26.61 -14.50 -7.78
N ASP A 8 25.43 -15.08 -7.67
CA ASP A 8 24.46 -14.95 -6.58
C ASP A 8 24.98 -15.84 -5.43
N GLU A 9 25.30 -15.26 -4.27
CA GLU A 9 25.58 -16.03 -3.05
C GLU A 9 24.48 -15.80 -2.02
N ARG A 10 23.56 -16.77 -2.03
CA ARG A 10 22.75 -17.15 -0.87
C ARG A 10 23.64 -17.79 0.20
N ALA A 11 23.41 -17.43 1.46
CA ALA A 11 23.34 -18.29 2.65
C ALA A 11 23.79 -17.46 3.87
N SER A 12 23.00 -17.33 4.94
CA SER A 12 22.74 -18.48 5.79
C SER A 12 21.52 -18.26 6.66
N ARG A 13 20.66 -19.27 6.68
CA ARG A 13 19.65 -19.52 7.72
C ARG A 13 20.38 -19.86 9.03
N SER A 14 19.86 -19.42 10.16
CA SER A 14 19.93 -20.23 11.37
C SER A 14 18.70 -20.01 12.24
N ALA A 15 17.94 -21.09 12.38
CA ALA A 15 16.83 -21.26 13.30
C ALA A 15 17.25 -22.26 14.38
N ALA A 16 16.62 -22.14 15.56
CA ALA A 16 16.63 -23.06 16.70
C ALA A 16 17.95 -23.07 17.52
N ALA A 17 17.99 -23.19 18.84
CA ALA A 17 17.02 -23.41 19.93
C ALA A 17 17.72 -22.97 21.25
N HIS A 18 17.07 -22.73 22.39
CA HIS A 18 16.69 -23.78 23.34
C HIS A 18 16.16 -23.17 24.66
N ARG A 19 15.15 -23.88 25.22
CA ARG A 19 14.94 -24.22 26.66
C ARG A 19 14.60 -23.09 27.64
N SER A 20 13.34 -22.98 28.10
CA SER A 20 12.62 -23.80 29.11
C SER A 20 12.98 -23.46 30.56
N GLY A 21 12.00 -22.91 31.29
CA GLY A 21 12.06 -22.69 32.74
C GLY A 21 10.65 -22.55 33.30
N THR A 22 10.00 -23.67 33.55
CA THR A 22 8.77 -23.77 34.34
C THR A 22 9.08 -23.49 35.81
N ALA A 23 8.41 -22.52 36.41
CA ALA A 23 8.27 -22.43 37.87
C ALA A 23 6.80 -22.12 38.20
N LEU A 24 6.02 -23.20 38.33
CA LEU A 24 4.74 -23.23 39.02
C LEU A 24 5.03 -23.47 40.51
N ASP A 25 4.84 -22.48 41.37
CA ASP A 25 4.53 -22.66 42.80
C ASP A 25 3.94 -21.33 43.32
N ARG A 26 2.61 -21.19 43.41
CA ARG A 26 1.69 -21.50 44.52
C ARG A 26 1.58 -20.41 45.60
N ARG A 27 0.30 -20.10 45.88
CA ARG A 27 -0.28 -19.46 47.07
C ARG A 27 -0.07 -17.93 47.10
N THR A 28 -1.04 -17.06 47.37
CA THR A 28 -2.35 -17.20 48.03
C THR A 28 -3.19 -15.98 47.64
N ARG A 29 -4.49 -16.18 47.40
CA ARG A 29 -5.48 -15.11 47.28
C ARG A 29 -5.56 -14.33 48.61
N PRO A 30 -5.89 -13.03 48.57
CA PRO A 30 -7.22 -12.69 49.08
C PRO A 30 -8.04 -11.89 48.06
N SER A 31 -9.32 -12.21 48.02
CA SER A 31 -10.36 -11.45 47.34
C SER A 31 -10.57 -10.12 48.05
N PRO A 32 -10.75 -8.99 47.36
CA PRO A 32 -11.61 -7.94 47.84
C PRO A 32 -13.01 -8.22 47.27
N ARG A 33 -13.92 -8.71 48.12
CA ARG A 33 -15.35 -8.47 47.94
C ARG A 33 -15.55 -6.98 48.15
N GLY A 34 -15.45 -6.20 47.07
CA GLY A 34 -15.95 -4.84 46.99
C GLY A 34 -17.21 -4.87 46.14
N VAL A 35 -18.36 -4.82 46.81
CA VAL A 35 -19.67 -4.62 46.17
C VAL A 35 -19.66 -3.24 45.54
N GLY A 36 -19.69 -3.24 44.21
CA GLY A 36 -19.77 -2.06 43.37
C GLY A 36 -19.94 -2.54 41.94
N ARG A 37 -21.10 -3.16 41.66
CA ARG A 37 -21.55 -3.41 40.30
C ARG A 37 -21.85 -2.05 39.67
N SER A 38 -20.82 -1.31 39.30
CA SER A 38 -20.90 -0.31 38.27
C SER A 38 -20.86 -1.09 36.97
N GLU A 39 -21.98 -1.12 36.27
CA GLU A 39 -22.04 -1.72 34.94
C GLU A 39 -20.96 -1.10 34.03
N PRO A 40 -20.35 -1.85 33.10
CA PRO A 40 -19.29 -1.35 32.23
C PRO A 40 -19.89 -0.46 31.13
N VAL A 41 -20.50 0.64 31.52
CA VAL A 41 -21.06 1.64 30.61
C VAL A 41 -19.94 2.49 30.02
N ASP A 42 -18.87 2.74 30.78
CA ASP A 42 -17.74 3.57 30.35
C ASP A 42 -16.83 2.87 29.34
N GLY A 43 -16.50 1.58 29.55
CA GLY A 43 -15.65 0.84 28.60
C GLY A 43 -16.25 0.64 27.21
N LYS A 44 -17.59 0.60 27.10
CA LYS A 44 -18.28 0.55 25.80
C LYS A 44 -18.22 1.91 25.09
N ARG A 45 -18.44 3.00 25.83
CA ARG A 45 -18.30 4.36 25.28
C ARG A 45 -16.89 4.62 24.79
N ASP A 46 -15.87 4.26 25.57
CA ASP A 46 -14.47 4.44 25.18
C ASP A 46 -14.11 3.63 23.92
N ALA A 47 -14.63 2.41 23.79
CA ALA A 47 -14.47 1.59 22.59
C ALA A 47 -15.18 2.21 21.36
N ASP A 48 -16.40 2.73 21.54
CA ASP A 48 -17.16 3.40 20.49
C ASP A 48 -16.45 4.70 20.04
N PHE A 49 -15.91 5.49 20.98
CA PHE A 49 -15.10 6.67 20.68
C PHE A 49 -13.80 6.30 19.96
N SER A 50 -13.13 5.23 20.39
CA SER A 50 -11.91 4.72 19.74
C SER A 50 -12.18 4.26 18.30
N ALA A 51 -13.28 3.54 18.08
CA ALA A 51 -13.71 3.11 16.76
C ALA A 51 -14.08 4.29 15.85
N ALA A 52 -14.79 5.29 16.39
CA ALA A 52 -15.09 6.52 15.65
C ALA A 52 -13.82 7.30 15.29
N ALA A 53 -12.85 7.38 16.20
CA ALA A 53 -11.56 8.01 15.93
C ALA A 53 -10.76 7.28 14.84
N ALA A 54 -10.75 5.94 14.87
CA ALA A 54 -10.13 5.12 13.83
C ALA A 54 -10.79 5.35 12.47
N ALA A 55 -12.12 5.35 12.40
CA ALA A 55 -12.86 5.61 11.16
C ALA A 55 -12.56 7.02 10.58
N MET A 56 -12.41 8.02 11.44
CA MET A 56 -11.99 9.36 11.01
C MET A 56 -10.55 9.39 10.49
N ALA A 57 -9.65 8.62 11.10
CA ALA A 57 -8.27 8.50 10.64
C ALA A 57 -8.21 7.82 9.26
N ASP A 58 -8.94 6.72 9.07
CA ASP A 58 -9.05 6.01 7.79
C ASP A 58 -9.59 6.93 6.69
N ARG A 59 -10.63 7.72 6.99
CA ARG A 59 -11.19 8.69 6.03
C ARG A 59 -10.16 9.74 5.61
N ARG A 60 -9.42 10.32 6.58
CA ARG A 60 -8.36 11.29 6.29
C ARG A 60 -7.24 10.68 5.44
N GLN A 61 -6.90 9.43 5.69
CA GLN A 61 -5.90 8.71 4.91
C GLN A 61 -6.39 8.43 3.48
N ALA A 62 -7.66 8.04 3.31
CA ALA A 62 -8.28 7.87 2.01
C ALA A 62 -8.27 9.19 1.21
N ASP A 63 -8.63 10.31 1.85
CA ASP A 63 -8.59 11.64 1.22
C ASP A 63 -7.18 12.07 0.78
N TYR A 64 -6.16 11.67 1.54
CA TYR A 64 -4.77 11.87 1.15
C TYR A 64 -4.41 11.04 -0.09
N PHE A 65 -4.72 9.75 -0.08
CA PHE A 65 -4.42 8.87 -1.23
C PHE A 65 -5.19 9.29 -2.48
N LEU A 66 -6.45 9.72 -2.37
CA LEU A 66 -7.22 10.24 -3.49
C LEU A 66 -6.53 11.43 -4.16
N ARG A 67 -5.97 12.36 -3.38
CA ARG A 67 -5.20 13.49 -3.92
C ARG A 67 -3.92 13.03 -4.62
N LEU A 68 -3.18 12.10 -4.02
CA LEU A 68 -1.94 11.56 -4.59
C LEU A 68 -2.20 10.80 -5.90
N LEU A 69 -3.19 9.91 -5.91
CA LEU A 69 -3.58 9.14 -7.09
C LEU A 69 -4.11 10.05 -8.20
N ALA A 70 -4.90 11.08 -7.87
CA ALA A 70 -5.36 12.05 -8.87
C ALA A 70 -4.19 12.83 -9.49
N GLN A 71 -3.16 13.17 -8.71
CA GLN A 71 -1.95 13.80 -9.24
C GLN A 71 -1.19 12.85 -10.17
N SER A 72 -0.95 11.61 -9.73
CA SER A 72 -0.28 10.58 -10.53
C SER A 72 -1.02 10.29 -11.85
N ARG A 73 -2.36 10.22 -11.81
CA ARG A 73 -3.21 10.04 -13.00
C ARG A 73 -2.99 11.14 -14.03
N ARG A 74 -2.96 12.41 -13.58
CA ARG A 74 -2.70 13.56 -14.47
C ARG A 74 -1.30 13.53 -15.07
N LEU A 75 -0.30 13.05 -14.32
CA LEU A 75 1.06 12.88 -14.84
C LEU A 75 1.11 11.81 -15.92
N SER A 76 0.42 10.67 -15.72
CA SER A 76 0.33 9.62 -16.73
C SER A 76 -0.39 10.12 -17.99
N GLU A 77 -1.51 10.84 -17.85
CA GLU A 77 -2.19 11.49 -18.98
C GLU A 77 -1.27 12.44 -19.76
N HIS A 78 -0.48 13.26 -19.05
CA HIS A 78 0.50 14.12 -19.72
C HIS A 78 1.56 13.33 -20.48
N ARG A 79 2.06 12.21 -19.92
CA ARG A 79 3.04 11.35 -20.62
C ARG A 79 2.44 10.67 -21.84
N ILE A 80 1.20 10.21 -21.77
CA ILE A 80 0.43 9.67 -22.90
C ILE A 80 0.40 10.68 -24.05
N ASP A 81 0.00 11.92 -23.78
CA ASP A 81 -0.05 12.98 -24.79
C ASP A 81 1.32 13.25 -25.42
N ARG A 82 2.37 13.26 -24.59
CA ARG A 82 3.76 13.46 -25.05
C ARG A 82 4.25 12.31 -25.91
N TYR A 83 3.89 11.06 -25.60
CA TYR A 83 4.24 9.91 -26.42
C TYR A 83 3.50 9.89 -27.75
N HIS A 84 2.23 10.29 -27.80
CA HIS A 84 1.53 10.47 -29.07
C HIS A 84 2.21 11.50 -29.98
N GLN A 85 2.63 12.64 -29.42
CA GLN A 85 3.40 13.64 -30.15
C GLN A 85 4.73 13.08 -30.66
N ALA A 86 5.46 12.35 -29.82
CA ALA A 86 6.75 11.76 -30.20
C ALA A 86 6.61 10.69 -31.30
N ILE A 87 5.56 9.87 -31.26
CA ILE A 87 5.23 8.91 -32.32
C ILE A 87 5.03 9.64 -33.64
N ALA A 88 4.21 10.70 -33.66
CA ALA A 88 3.95 11.47 -34.88
C ALA A 88 5.24 12.08 -35.47
N VAL A 89 6.15 12.56 -34.61
CA VAL A 89 7.47 13.08 -35.04
C VAL A 89 8.32 11.95 -35.65
N CYS A 90 8.46 10.81 -34.98
CA CYS A 90 9.20 9.66 -35.52
C CYS A 90 8.62 9.17 -36.85
N GLU A 91 7.30 9.09 -36.97
CA GLU A 91 6.62 8.71 -38.21
C GLU A 91 6.92 9.69 -39.35
N SER A 92 6.90 11.00 -39.08
CA SER A 92 7.25 12.03 -40.07
C SER A 92 8.72 11.93 -40.54
N ASN A 93 9.60 11.50 -39.64
CA ASN A 93 11.03 11.28 -39.91
C ASN A 93 11.34 9.89 -40.51
N ARG A 94 10.32 9.04 -40.72
CA ARG A 94 10.48 7.62 -41.11
C ARG A 94 11.33 6.80 -40.14
N ASP A 95 11.37 7.22 -38.88
CA ASP A 95 12.04 6.51 -37.78
C ASP A 95 11.08 5.46 -37.19
N ALA A 96 11.07 4.28 -37.80
CA ALA A 96 10.19 3.18 -37.39
C ALA A 96 10.55 2.61 -36.01
N GLU A 97 11.84 2.59 -35.66
CA GLU A 97 12.33 2.07 -34.39
C GLU A 97 11.95 3.00 -33.23
N GLY A 98 12.18 4.31 -33.38
CA GLY A 98 11.74 5.30 -32.41
C GLY A 98 10.22 5.26 -32.20
N ALA A 99 9.45 5.17 -33.27
CA ALA A 99 7.99 5.04 -33.18
C ALA A 99 7.57 3.75 -32.46
N ALA A 100 8.26 2.62 -32.66
CA ALA A 100 7.99 1.37 -31.94
C ALA A 100 8.28 1.51 -30.43
N ASN A 101 9.40 2.13 -30.08
CA ASN A 101 9.78 2.38 -28.69
C ASN A 101 8.77 3.28 -27.96
N PHE A 102 8.32 4.37 -28.58
CA PHE A 102 7.29 5.23 -27.98
C PHE A 102 5.94 4.53 -27.84
N ARG A 103 5.55 3.66 -28.78
CA ARG A 103 4.32 2.85 -28.63
C ARG A 103 4.41 1.86 -27.47
N HIS A 104 5.59 1.29 -27.21
CA HIS A 104 5.79 0.44 -26.04
C HIS A 104 5.61 1.22 -24.73
N MET A 105 6.24 2.39 -24.61
CA MET A 105 6.08 3.24 -23.43
C MET A 105 4.65 3.74 -23.25
N LEU A 106 3.98 4.15 -24.35
CA LEU A 106 2.57 4.56 -24.35
C LEU A 106 1.65 3.49 -23.73
N ARG A 107 1.82 2.22 -24.12
CA ARG A 107 1.01 1.12 -23.55
C ARG A 107 1.23 0.96 -22.05
N GLY A 108 2.46 1.15 -21.58
CA GLY A 108 2.77 1.13 -20.15
C GLY A 108 2.02 2.21 -19.38
N GLU A 109 2.00 3.43 -19.92
CA GLU A 109 1.25 4.55 -19.33
C GLU A 109 -0.26 4.35 -19.36
N GLU A 110 -0.80 3.81 -20.46
CA GLU A 110 -2.23 3.49 -20.54
C GLU A 110 -2.65 2.47 -19.47
N GLN A 111 -1.79 1.47 -19.21
CA GLN A 111 -2.02 0.49 -18.15
C GLN A 111 -1.89 1.09 -16.75
N GLU A 112 -0.92 1.98 -16.52
CA GLU A 112 -0.78 2.72 -15.26
C GLU A 112 -2.04 3.57 -15.00
N ARG A 113 -2.50 4.34 -16.00
CA ARG A 113 -3.71 5.16 -15.91
C ARG A 113 -4.94 4.32 -15.54
N GLN A 114 -5.15 3.18 -16.20
CA GLN A 114 -6.25 2.26 -15.89
C GLN A 114 -6.17 1.73 -14.45
N SER A 115 -4.96 1.42 -13.98
CA SER A 115 -4.74 0.94 -12.60
C SER A 115 -5.03 2.03 -11.57
N LEU A 116 -4.63 3.28 -11.86
CA LEU A 116 -4.92 4.45 -11.05
C LEU A 116 -6.43 4.73 -10.98
N ASP A 117 -7.13 4.62 -12.11
CA ASP A 117 -8.59 4.77 -12.17
C ASP A 117 -9.29 3.77 -11.25
N GLY A 118 -8.91 2.49 -11.31
CA GLY A 118 -9.45 1.46 -10.43
C GLY A 118 -9.20 1.72 -8.95
N MET A 119 -8.00 2.18 -8.58
CA MET A 119 -7.69 2.53 -7.18
C MET A 119 -8.48 3.73 -6.68
N ILE A 120 -8.64 4.76 -7.53
CA ILE A 120 -9.44 5.96 -7.19
C ILE A 120 -10.90 5.58 -6.99
N GLU A 121 -11.47 4.77 -7.88
CA GLU A 121 -12.85 4.31 -7.79
C GLU A 121 -13.07 3.46 -6.52
N GLY A 122 -12.16 2.52 -6.24
CA GLY A 122 -12.25 1.68 -5.04
C GLY A 122 -12.20 2.49 -3.74
N LEU A 123 -11.34 3.52 -3.66
CA LEU A 123 -11.30 4.42 -2.50
C LEU A 123 -12.58 5.26 -2.38
N ARG A 124 -13.10 5.78 -3.49
CA ARG A 124 -14.36 6.55 -3.50
C ARG A 124 -15.55 5.69 -3.09
N GLN A 125 -15.63 4.44 -3.55
CA GLN A 125 -16.72 3.54 -3.17
C GLN A 125 -16.70 3.21 -1.67
N ARG A 126 -15.51 3.11 -1.07
CA ARG A 126 -15.35 2.73 0.34
C ARG A 126 -15.46 3.90 1.31
N PHE A 127 -15.04 5.10 0.91
CA PHE A 127 -14.89 6.26 1.82
C PHE A 127 -15.58 7.56 1.35
N GLY A 128 -16.13 7.59 0.14
CA GLY A 128 -16.93 8.70 -0.40
C GLY A 128 -18.38 8.64 0.08
#